data_AF-A0A964F7U0-F1
#
_entry.id   AF-A0A964F7U0-F1
#
_cell.length_a   1.000
_cell.length_b   1.000
_cell.length_c   1.000
_cell.angle_alpha   90.00
_cell.angle_beta   90.00
_cell.angle_gamma   90.00
#
_symmetry.space_group_name_H-M   'P 1'
#
loop_
_entity.id
_entity.type
_entity.pdbx_description
1 polymer ?
#
loop_
_entity_poly.entity_id
_entity_poly.type
_entity_poly.pdbx_seq_one_letter_code
_entity_poly.pdbx_strand_id
1 'polypeptide(L)'
;MAEPIVVTVSHTLGAAEAQRRIARGLEKGRTELASLFSAFDADWKANHADLRLVALNQQITAGLDVFDDMVRVELSLPWYLAPLQDKIAGALKRQSEKSLQIGQG
;
A
#
# COMPACT_ATOMS: atom_id res chain seq x y z
N MET A 1 -8.24 19.00 6.02
CA MET A 1 -7.03 18.19 6.30
C MET A 1 -7.18 16.85 5.59
N ALA A 2 -6.12 16.31 4.98
CA ALA A 2 -6.14 14.96 4.42
C ALA A 2 -5.93 13.96 5.57
N GLU A 3 -6.82 12.98 5.74
CA GLU A 3 -6.65 11.91 6.72
C GLU A 3 -5.75 10.84 6.11
N PRO A 4 -4.55 10.58 6.66
CA PRO A 4 -3.66 9.56 6.14
C PRO A 4 -4.28 8.18 6.34
N ILE A 5 -4.38 7.40 5.27
CA ILE A 5 -4.86 6.03 5.33
C ILE A 5 -3.68 5.16 5.76
N VAL A 6 -3.80 4.55 6.93
CA VAL A 6 -2.81 3.60 7.44
C VAL A 6 -3.34 2.19 7.25
N VAL A 7 -2.62 1.38 6.47
CA VAL A 7 -2.91 -0.04 6.26
C VAL A 7 -1.76 -0.86 6.81
N THR A 8 -2.06 -1.80 7.70
CA THR A 8 -1.08 -2.73 8.25
C THR A 8 -1.36 -4.13 7.70
N VAL A 9 -0.33 -4.79 7.19
CA VAL A 9 -0.40 -6.13 6.60
C VAL A 9 0.61 -7.04 7.30
N SER A 10 0.13 -7.99 8.09
CA SER A 10 0.98 -9.01 8.72
C SER A 10 1.50 -10.01 7.68
N HIS A 11 2.77 -10.41 7.77
CA HIS A 11 3.40 -11.42 6.91
C HIS A 11 4.45 -12.23 7.68
N THR A 12 4.65 -13.48 7.29
CA THR A 12 5.68 -14.36 7.88
C THR A 12 6.94 -14.48 7.01
N LEU A 13 7.08 -13.59 6.01
CA LEU A 13 8.16 -13.63 5.02
C LEU A 13 9.50 -13.03 5.51
N GLY A 14 9.48 -12.25 6.60
CA GLY A 14 10.64 -11.46 7.03
C GLY A 14 10.83 -10.17 6.21
N ALA A 15 11.59 -9.22 6.78
CA ALA A 15 11.67 -7.85 6.24
C ALA A 15 12.28 -7.78 4.82
N ALA A 16 13.33 -8.55 4.53
CA ALA A 16 14.03 -8.50 3.24
C ALA A 16 13.18 -9.03 2.07
N GLU A 17 12.44 -10.12 2.28
CA GLU A 17 11.54 -10.68 1.26
C GLU A 17 10.30 -9.81 1.08
N ALA A 18 9.76 -9.25 2.17
CA ALA A 18 8.64 -8.31 2.11
C ALA A 18 9.02 -7.06 1.30
N GLN A 19 10.17 -6.45 1.59
CA GLN A 19 10.69 -5.32 0.81
C GLN A 19 10.83 -5.67 -0.68
N ARG A 20 11.43 -6.81 -1.02
CA ARG A 20 11.56 -7.23 -2.43
C ARG A 20 10.20 -7.44 -3.11
N ARG A 21 9.24 -8.05 -2.42
CA ARG A 21 7.89 -8.25 -2.97
C ARG A 21 7.19 -6.92 -3.21
N ILE A 22 7.29 -6.00 -2.26
CA ILE A 22 6.67 -4.68 -2.35
C ILE A 22 7.31 -3.86 -3.45
N ALA A 23 8.64 -3.81 -3.53
CA ALA A 23 9.35 -3.15 -4.63
C ALA A 23 8.85 -3.65 -5.99
N ARG A 24 8.77 -4.98 -6.18
CA ARG A 24 8.23 -5.56 -7.43
C ARG A 24 6.76 -5.25 -7.65
N GLY A 25 5.96 -5.21 -6.59
CA GLY A 25 4.54 -4.83 -6.65
C GLY A 25 4.36 -3.37 -7.07
N LEU A 26 5.19 -2.48 -6.54
CA LEU A 26 5.23 -1.06 -6.89
C LEU A 26 5.70 -0.84 -8.32
N GLU A 27 6.72 -1.56 -8.80
CA GLU A 27 7.16 -1.47 -10.19
C GLU A 27 6.09 -1.93 -11.19
N LYS A 28 5.36 -3.02 -10.86
CA LYS A 28 4.20 -3.44 -11.65
C LYS A 28 3.08 -2.41 -11.61
N GLY A 29 2.70 -1.96 -10.41
CA GLY A 29 1.66 -0.95 -10.22
C GLY A 29 2.01 0.37 -10.92
N ARG A 30 3.28 0.79 -10.88
CA ARG A 30 3.79 1.96 -11.62
C ARG A 30 3.52 1.81 -13.11
N THR A 31 3.73 0.62 -13.69
CA THR A 31 3.53 0.39 -15.11
C THR A 31 2.04 0.39 -15.48
N GLU A 32 1.21 -0.29 -14.69
CA GLU A 32 -0.25 -0.34 -14.93
C GLU A 32 -0.94 1.00 -14.70
N LEU A 33 -0.43 1.77 -13.74
CA LEU A 33 -0.98 3.06 -13.35
C LEU A 33 -0.17 4.24 -13.94
N ALA A 34 0.81 3.98 -14.82
CA ALA A 34 1.58 5.02 -15.53
C ALA A 34 0.65 5.93 -16.35
N SER A 35 -0.48 5.40 -16.80
CA SER A 35 -1.52 6.16 -17.50
C SER A 35 -2.31 7.09 -16.57
N LEU A 36 -2.25 6.87 -15.25
CA LEU A 36 -2.99 7.64 -14.22
C LEU A 36 -2.08 8.60 -13.44
N PHE A 37 -0.80 8.23 -13.27
CA PHE A 37 0.19 9.04 -12.57
C PHE A 37 1.20 9.62 -13.56
N SER A 38 1.37 10.95 -13.53
CA SER A 38 2.38 11.66 -14.34
C SER A 38 3.79 11.49 -13.79
N ALA A 39 3.94 11.25 -12.48
CA ALA A 39 5.24 10.98 -11.87
C ALA A 39 5.10 9.91 -10.77
N PHE A 40 6.14 9.10 -10.63
CA PHE A 40 6.30 8.09 -9.58
C PHE A 40 7.78 8.06 -9.18
N ASP A 41 8.04 8.27 -7.90
CA ASP A 41 9.34 8.27 -7.27
C ASP A 41 9.27 7.38 -6.03
N ALA A 42 10.29 6.54 -5.84
CA ALA A 42 10.36 5.61 -4.72
C ALA A 42 11.76 5.67 -4.11
N ASP A 43 11.85 6.22 -2.90
CA ASP A 43 13.07 6.37 -2.15
C ASP A 43 13.07 5.35 -1.00
N TRP A 44 13.94 4.34 -1.11
CA TRP A 44 14.08 3.31 -0.08
C TRP A 44 15.15 3.71 0.93
N LYS A 45 14.77 3.82 2.19
CA LYS A 45 15.63 4.11 3.34
C LYS A 45 15.68 2.93 4.29
N ALA A 46 16.58 1.99 4.00
CA ALA A 46 16.77 0.74 4.74
C ALA A 46 15.47 -0.08 4.85
N ASN A 47 14.67 0.17 5.89
CA ASN A 47 13.45 -0.57 6.21
C ASN A 47 12.19 0.27 5.91
N HIS A 48 12.35 1.54 5.55
CA HIS A 48 11.29 2.46 5.17
C HIS A 48 11.35 2.74 3.66
N ALA A 49 10.22 2.99 3.02
CA ALA A 49 10.12 3.47 1.65
C ALA A 49 9.24 4.71 1.59
N ASP A 50 9.82 5.83 1.17
CA ASP A 50 9.12 7.05 0.86
C ASP A 50 8.72 7.02 -0.62
N LEU A 51 7.42 6.91 -0.89
CA LEU A 51 6.84 6.92 -2.22
C LEU A 51 6.21 8.28 -2.50
N ARG A 52 6.53 8.87 -3.65
CA ARG A 52 5.93 10.11 -4.14
C ARG A 52 5.35 9.91 -5.52
N LEU A 53 4.06 10.19 -5.64
CA LEU A 53 3.34 10.11 -6.91
C LEU A 53 2.73 11.46 -7.25
N VAL A 54 2.58 11.75 -8.53
CA VAL A 54 1.81 12.91 -9.01
C VAL A 54 0.70 12.40 -9.91
N ALA A 55 -0.55 12.65 -9.54
CA ALA A 55 -1.73 12.37 -10.37
C ALA A 55 -2.61 13.60 -10.41
N LEU A 56 -3.23 13.89 -11.55
CA LEU A 56 -4.20 14.97 -11.71
C LEU A 56 -3.70 16.33 -11.17
N ASN A 57 -2.40 16.63 -11.37
CA ASN A 57 -1.75 17.84 -10.83
C ASN A 57 -1.80 17.95 -9.29
N GLN A 58 -1.89 16.82 -8.59
CA GLN A 58 -1.83 16.70 -7.13
C GLN A 58 -0.69 15.77 -6.73
N GLN A 59 0.07 16.19 -5.72
CA GLN A 59 1.14 15.39 -5.15
C GLN A 59 0.56 14.46 -4.09
N ILE A 60 0.87 13.17 -4.22
CA ILE A 60 0.50 12.10 -3.30
C ILE A 60 1.80 11.59 -2.68
N THR A 61 1.80 11.49 -1.36
CA THR A 61 2.91 10.92 -0.59
C THR A 61 2.43 9.63 0.07
N ALA A 62 3.26 8.60 0.08
CA ALA A 62 3.01 7.39 0.81
C ALA A 62 4.29 6.91 1.49
N GLY A 63 4.23 6.63 2.79
CA GLY A 63 5.30 5.99 3.54
C GLY A 63 5.03 4.50 3.66
N LEU A 64 6.09 3.69 3.67
CA LEU A 64 5.97 2.25 3.81
C LEU A 64 7.06 1.75 4.76
N ASP A 65 6.66 1.22 5.90
CA ASP A 65 7.55 0.64 6.90
C ASP A 65 7.45 -0.87 6.86
N VAL A 66 8.56 -1.51 6.51
CA VAL A 66 8.68 -2.97 6.50
C VAL A 66 9.29 -3.43 7.82
N PHE A 67 8.49 -4.12 8.62
CA PHE A 67 8.94 -4.88 9.78
C PHE A 67 9.08 -6.36 9.41
N ASP A 68 9.55 -7.16 10.37
CA ASP A 68 9.82 -8.58 10.13
C ASP A 68 8.53 -9.41 10.00
N ASP A 69 7.54 -9.11 10.85
CA ASP A 69 6.25 -9.80 10.92
C ASP A 69 5.09 -8.98 10.30
N MET A 70 5.33 -7.72 9.96
CA MET A 70 4.30 -6.83 9.45
C MET A 70 4.85 -5.74 8.55
N VAL A 71 4.04 -5.28 7.62
CA VAL A 71 4.30 -4.06 6.85
C VAL A 71 3.23 -3.05 7.18
N ARG A 72 3.64 -1.83 7.50
CA ARG A 72 2.76 -0.68 7.63
C ARG A 72 2.90 0.18 6.38
N VAL A 73 1.79 0.58 5.80
CA VAL A 73 1.73 1.47 4.65
C VAL A 73 0.88 2.67 5.03
N GLU A 74 1.43 3.86 4.92
CA GLU A 74 0.80 5.13 5.27
C GLU A 74 0.62 5.96 4.00
N LEU A 75 -0.59 6.03 3.47
CA LEU A 75 -0.88 6.83 2.28
C LEU A 75 -1.47 8.17 2.71
N SER A 76 -0.75 9.25 2.43
CA SER A 76 -1.25 10.62 2.51
C SER A 76 -1.97 10.95 1.21
N LEU A 77 -3.17 10.38 1.06
CA LEU A 77 -4.08 10.66 -0.04
C LEU A 77 -5.08 11.75 0.38
N PRO A 78 -5.41 12.72 -0.50
CA PRO A 78 -6.55 13.59 -0.27
C PRO A 78 -7.82 12.73 -0.20
N TRP A 79 -8.63 12.95 0.84
CA TRP A 79 -9.86 12.26 1.25
C TRP A 79 -10.91 11.95 0.14
N TYR A 80 -10.74 12.48 -1.07
CA TYR A 80 -11.64 12.27 -2.21
C TYR A 80 -11.31 11.03 -3.09
N LEU A 81 -10.20 10.32 -2.85
CA LEU A 81 -9.94 9.01 -3.47
C LEU A 81 -10.64 7.83 -2.75
N ALA A 82 -11.72 8.16 -2.03
CA ALA A 82 -12.72 7.29 -1.44
C ALA A 82 -13.12 6.03 -2.24
N PRO A 83 -13.30 6.08 -3.58
CA PRO A 83 -13.68 4.88 -4.34
C PRO A 83 -12.59 3.78 -4.38
N LEU A 84 -11.31 4.11 -4.13
CA LEU A 84 -10.28 3.07 -3.93
C LEU A 84 -10.31 2.51 -2.51
N GLN A 85 -10.67 3.31 -1.51
CA GLN A 85 -10.84 2.87 -0.12
C GLN A 85 -11.91 1.79 -0.03
N ASP A 86 -13.04 1.98 -0.71
CA ASP A 86 -14.14 1.02 -0.76
C ASP A 86 -13.73 -0.27 -1.49
N LYS A 87 -12.91 -0.16 -2.55
CA LYS A 87 -12.34 -1.32 -3.25
C LYS A 87 -11.31 -2.08 -2.40
N ILE A 88 -10.46 -1.39 -1.66
CA ILE A 88 -9.44 -2.00 -0.78
C ILE A 88 -10.13 -2.60 0.44
N ALA A 89 -11.05 -1.89 1.10
CA ALA A 89 -11.86 -2.40 2.21
C ALA A 89 -12.74 -3.58 1.76
N GLY A 90 -13.32 -3.51 0.56
CA GLY A 90 -14.07 -4.62 -0.04
C GLY A 90 -13.19 -5.82 -0.41
N ALA A 91 -11.97 -5.59 -0.89
CA ALA A 91 -10.99 -6.65 -1.13
C ALA A 91 -10.51 -7.28 0.19
N LEU A 92 -10.27 -6.46 1.22
CA LEU A 92 -9.87 -6.90 2.56
C LEU A 92 -11.01 -7.66 3.25
N LYS A 93 -12.26 -7.19 3.16
CA LYS A 93 -13.44 -7.88 3.70
C LYS A 93 -13.64 -9.24 3.03
N ARG A 94 -13.55 -9.32 1.70
CA ARG A 94 -13.65 -10.60 0.96
C ARG A 94 -12.49 -11.55 1.27
N GLN A 95 -11.32 -11.04 1.63
CA GLN A 95 -10.17 -11.85 2.03
C GLN A 95 -10.28 -12.31 3.50
N SER A 96 -10.78 -11.45 4.40
CA SER A 96 -11.12 -11.79 5.78
C SER A 96 -12.23 -12.85 5.87
N GLU A 97 -13.27 -12.74 5.04
CA GLU A 97 -14.34 -13.75 4.95
C GLU A 97 -13.80 -15.12 4.45
N LYS A 98 -12.74 -15.12 3.62
CA LYS A 98 -12.07 -16.36 3.19
C LYS A 98 -11.07 -16.91 4.19
N SER A 99 -10.53 -16.08 5.07
CA SER A 99 -9.48 -16.49 6.04
C SER A 99 -10.01 -16.76 7.45
N LEU A 100 -11.22 -16.33 7.82
CA LEU A 100 -11.79 -16.52 9.16
C LEU A 100 -12.86 -17.63 9.28
N GLN A 101 -13.05 -18.49 8.26
CA GLN A 101 -13.91 -19.69 8.39
C GLN A 101 -13.13 -21.00 8.65
N ILE A 102 -11.81 -20.94 8.90
CA ILE A 102 -11.07 -22.06 9.49
C ILE A 102 -10.76 -21.76 10.96
N GLY A 103 -11.78 -21.86 11.79
CA GLY A 103 -11.61 -21.91 13.24
C GLY A 103 -12.58 -21.02 13.98
N GLN A 104 -13.86 -21.39 13.99
CA GLN A 104 -14.70 -21.49 15.20
C GLN A 104 -15.98 -22.26 14.84
N GLY A 105 -16.19 -23.42 15.47
CA GLY A 105 -17.49 -24.12 15.57
C GLY A 105 -17.76 -25.17 14.52
#